data_AF-A0A3N7GKQ0-F1
#
_entry.id   AF-A0A3N7GKQ0-F1
#
_cell.length_a   1.000
_cell.length_b   1.000
_cell.length_c   1.000
_cell.angle_alpha   90.00
_cell.angle_beta   90.00
_cell.angle_gamma   90.00
#
_symmetry.space_group_name_H-M   'P 1'
#
loop_
_entity.id
_entity.type
_entity.pdbx_description
1 polymer ?
#
loop_
_entity_poly.entity_id
_entity_poly.type
_entity_poly.pdbx_seq_one_letter_code
_entity_poly.pdbx_strand_id
1 'polypeptide(L)' 'MSTKENRQLANKWDTQNAFDSVRREALREGINEGKAEVVKNLLLDFGFTDEQAASAATVPIGFVRKVRSALQKQE' A
#
# COMPACT_ATOMS: atom_id res chain seq x y z
N MET A 1 -12.05 1.39 -42.40
CA MET A 1 -11.21 1.60 -41.20
C MET A 1 -9.84 1.01 -41.49
N SER A 2 -8.77 1.82 -41.43
CA SER A 2 -7.42 1.40 -41.87
C SER A 2 -6.70 0.57 -40.79
N THR A 3 -5.91 -0.42 -41.17
CA THR A 3 -5.08 -1.25 -40.25
C THR A 3 -4.14 -0.41 -39.37
N LYS A 4 -3.75 0.78 -39.83
CA LYS A 4 -2.92 1.72 -39.07
C LYS A 4 -3.67 2.37 -37.91
N GLU A 5 -4.95 2.73 -38.09
CA GLU A 5 -5.77 3.36 -37.05
C GLU A 5 -6.08 2.37 -35.93
N ASN A 6 -6.39 1.11 -36.28
CA ASN A 6 -6.67 0.07 -35.30
C ASN A 6 -5.44 -0.23 -34.41
N ARG A 7 -4.24 -0.22 -35.01
CA ARG A 7 -2.97 -0.40 -34.28
C ARG A 7 -2.65 0.76 -33.34
N GLN A 8 -2.93 2.00 -33.76
CA GLN A 8 -2.75 3.18 -32.90
C GLN A 8 -3.70 3.17 -31.70
N LEU A 9 -4.94 2.72 -31.89
CA LEU A 9 -5.92 2.57 -30.81
C LEU A 9 -5.49 1.50 -29.81
N ALA A 10 -5.03 0.33 -30.29
CA ALA A 10 -4.49 -0.73 -29.44
C ALA A 10 -3.32 -0.23 -28.57
N ASN A 11 -2.33 0.44 -29.18
CA ASN A 11 -1.18 0.95 -28.44
C ASN A 11 -1.57 1.98 -27.37
N LYS A 12 -2.56 2.85 -27.65
CA LYS A 12 -3.06 3.83 -26.67
C LYS A 12 -3.74 3.14 -25.48
N TRP A 13 -4.53 2.10 -25.74
CA TRP A 13 -5.20 1.32 -24.71
C TRP A 13 -4.21 0.54 -23.84
N ASP A 14 -3.21 -0.10 -24.44
CA ASP A 14 -2.14 -0.80 -23.73
C ASP A 14 -1.36 0.16 -22.82
N THR A 15 -1.03 1.34 -23.35
CA THR A 15 -0.34 2.39 -22.60
C THR A 15 -1.18 2.86 -21.41
N GLN A 16 -2.47 3.10 -21.61
CA GLN A 16 -3.38 3.56 -20.56
C GLN A 16 -3.51 2.52 -19.44
N ASN A 17 -3.65 1.24 -19.78
CA ASN A 17 -3.72 0.16 -18.79
C ASN A 17 -2.44 0.06 -17.95
N ALA A 18 -1.27 0.21 -18.58
CA ALA A 18 0.00 0.20 -17.88
C ALA A 18 0.11 1.36 -16.88
N PHE A 19 -0.32 2.57 -17.25
CA PHE A 19 -0.36 3.70 -16.32
C PHE A 19 -1.36 3.49 -15.18
N ASP A 20 -2.53 2.92 -15.47
CA ASP A 20 -3.55 2.65 -14.45
C ASP A 20 -3.12 1.55 -13.47
N SER A 21 -2.39 0.52 -13.93
CA SER A 21 -1.81 -0.49 -13.02
C SER A 21 -0.77 0.12 -12.09
N VAL A 22 0.17 0.91 -12.63
CA VAL A 22 1.21 1.58 -11.84
C VAL A 22 0.59 2.54 -10.82
N ARG A 23 -0.41 3.33 -11.21
CA ARG A 23 -1.10 4.24 -10.30
C ARG A 23 -1.79 3.51 -9.14
N ARG A 24 -2.46 2.38 -9.41
CA ARG A 24 -3.14 1.58 -8.38
C ARG A 24 -2.15 0.97 -7.40
N GLU A 25 -1.00 0.50 -7.90
CA GLU A 25 0.07 -0.05 -7.07
C GLU A 25 0.68 1.03 -6.17
N ALA A 26 1.06 2.18 -6.73
CA ALA A 26 1.61 3.31 -5.98
C ALA A 26 0.64 3.81 -4.89
N LEU A 27 -0.67 3.89 -5.20
CA LEU A 27 -1.68 4.26 -4.20
C LEU A 27 -1.77 3.22 -3.08
N ARG A 28 -1.68 1.93 -3.41
CA ARG A 28 -1.74 0.85 -2.43
C ARG A 28 -0.51 0.85 -1.53
N GLU A 29 0.68 1.08 -2.09
CA GLU A 29 1.92 1.22 -1.34
C GLU A 29 1.86 2.41 -0.39
N GLY A 30 1.46 3.60 -0.87
CA GLY A 30 1.34 4.78 -0.03
C GLY A 30 0.33 4.61 1.11
N ILE A 31 -0.81 3.94 0.87
CA ILE A 31 -1.78 3.60 1.94
C ILE A 31 -1.14 2.65 2.97
N ASN A 32 -0.37 1.66 2.53
CA ASN A 32 0.29 0.73 3.44
C ASN A 32 1.38 1.41 4.28
N GLU A 33 2.18 2.28 3.67
CA GLU A 33 3.23 3.05 4.36
C GLU A 33 2.63 3.98 5.41
N GLY A 34 1.61 4.78 5.04
CA GLY A 34 0.93 5.65 6.00
C GLY A 34 0.30 4.89 7.16
N LYS A 35 -0.29 3.71 6.90
CA LYS A 35 -0.81 2.85 7.96
C LYS A 35 0.28 2.24 8.83
N ALA A 36 1.45 1.89 8.26
CA ALA A 36 2.59 1.38 9.01
C ALA A 36 3.14 2.45 9.97
N GLU A 37 3.20 3.71 9.54
CA GLU A 37 3.63 4.83 10.38
C GLU A 37 2.66 5.09 11.53
N VAL A 38 1.34 5.10 11.27
CA VAL A 38 0.33 5.20 12.33
C VAL A 38 0.48 4.06 13.33
N VAL A 39 0.62 2.82 12.85
CA VAL A 39 0.83 1.65 13.72
C VAL A 39 2.11 1.79 14.55
N LYS A 40 3.22 2.25 13.95
CA LYS A 40 4.48 2.49 14.66
C LYS A 40 4.27 3.46 15.82
N ASN A 41 3.61 4.58 15.60
CA ASN A 41 3.37 5.59 16.63
C ASN A 41 2.47 5.03 17.75
N LEU A 42 1.41 4.29 17.38
CA LEU A 42 0.54 3.63 18.36
C LEU A 42 1.32 2.65 19.26
N LEU A 43 2.26 1.91 18.69
CA LEU A 43 3.08 0.95 19.43
C LEU A 43 4.14 1.62 20.31
N LEU A 44 4.88 2.58 19.77
CA LEU A 44 6.05 3.18 20.45
C LEU A 44 5.68 4.35 21.35
N ASP A 45 4.85 5.28 20.86
CA ASP A 45 4.57 6.53 21.55
C ASP A 45 3.38 6.39 22.50
N PHE A 46 2.39 5.59 22.12
CA PHE A 46 1.17 5.37 22.91
C PHE A 46 1.15 4.05 23.68
N GLY A 47 2.12 3.15 23.44
CA GLY A 47 2.26 1.89 24.16
C GLY A 47 1.11 0.89 23.94
N PHE A 48 0.43 0.96 22.80
CA PHE A 48 -0.71 0.08 22.49
C PHE A 48 -0.28 -1.39 22.34
N THR A 49 -1.16 -2.31 22.70
CA THR A 49 -1.02 -3.72 22.31
C THR A 49 -1.22 -3.91 20.81
N ASP A 50 -0.85 -5.07 20.27
CA ASP A 50 -1.05 -5.37 18.84
C ASP A 50 -2.53 -5.29 18.45
N GLU A 51 -3.42 -5.74 19.33
CA GLU A 51 -4.88 -5.73 19.14
C GLU A 51 -5.43 -4.31 19.15
N GLN A 52 -4.98 -3.47 20.09
CA GLN A 52 -5.40 -2.07 20.18
C GLN A 52 -4.93 -1.27 18.96
N ALA A 53 -3.67 -1.45 18.55
CA ALA A 53 -3.13 -0.79 17.36
C ALA A 53 -3.84 -1.27 16.08
N ALA A 54 -4.14 -2.57 15.96
CA ALA A 54 -4.88 -3.12 14.83
C ALA A 54 -6.29 -2.54 14.72
N SER A 55 -6.98 -2.43 15.85
CA SER A 55 -8.30 -1.83 15.94
C SER A 55 -8.26 -0.34 15.58
N ALA A 56 -7.37 0.44 16.20
CA ALA A 56 -7.28 1.88 15.99
C ALA A 56 -6.86 2.25 14.56
N ALA A 57 -5.89 1.54 13.97
CA ALA A 57 -5.44 1.78 12.60
C ALA A 57 -6.31 1.10 11.54
N THR A 58 -7.34 0.35 11.93
CA THR A 58 -8.22 -0.42 11.04
C THR A 58 -7.41 -1.27 10.06
N VAL A 59 -6.53 -2.11 10.61
CA VAL A 59 -5.67 -3.05 9.87
C VAL A 59 -5.72 -4.44 10.49
N PRO A 60 -5.40 -5.49 9.72
CA PRO A 60 -5.27 -6.83 10.28
C PRO A 60 -4.16 -6.90 11.35
N ILE A 61 -4.37 -7.68 12.41
CA ILE A 61 -3.35 -7.87 13.46
C ILE A 61 -2.01 -8.40 12.92
N GLY A 62 -2.05 -9.23 11.86
CA GLY A 62 -0.84 -9.72 11.20
C GLY A 62 -0.01 -8.61 10.56
N PHE A 63 -0.63 -7.51 10.13
CA PHE A 63 0.09 -6.33 9.65
C PHE A 63 0.82 -5.64 10.80
N VAL A 64 0.14 -5.45 11.94
CA VAL A 64 0.74 -4.85 13.15
C VAL A 64 1.94 -5.66 13.64
N ARG A 65 1.80 -6.99 13.70
CA ARG A 65 2.90 -7.88 14.08
C ARG A 65 4.11 -7.76 13.16
N LYS A 66 3.89 -7.61 11.85
CA LYS A 66 4.98 -7.37 10.89
C LYS A 66 5.70 -6.05 11.16
N VAL A 67 4.94 -4.98 11.41
CA VAL A 67 5.51 -3.67 11.77
C VAL A 67 6.30 -3.78 13.08
N ARG A 68 5.73 -4.39 14.12
CA ARG A 68 6.40 -4.63 15.41
C ARG A 68 7.71 -5.41 15.25
N SER A 69 7.70 -6.49 14.47
CA SER A 69 8.93 -7.25 14.17
C SER A 69 9.95 -6.47 13.35
N ALA A 70 9.53 -5.54 12.49
CA ALA A 70 10.43 -4.67 11.76
C ALA A 70 11.09 -3.62 12.67
N LEU A 71 10.35 -3.09 13.65
CA LEU A 71 10.86 -2.15 14.66
C LEU A 71 11.92 -2.81 15.55
N GLN A 72 11.68 -4.05 16.01
CA GLN A 72 12.63 -4.81 16.83
C GLN A 72 13.94 -5.18 16.11
N LYS A 73 13.96 -5.14 14.77
CA LYS A 73 15.18 -5.39 13.98
C LYS A 73 16.01 -4.13 13.77
N GLN A 74 15.48 -2.97 14.11
CA GLN A 74 16.16 -1.68 14.02
C GLN A 74 16.79 -1.24 15.35
N GLU A 75 16.63 -2.02 16.42
CA GLU A 75 17.30 -1.85 17.71
C GLU A 75 18.56 -2.72 17.85
#